data_AF-A0A0B4F4Q3-F1
#
_entry.id   AF-A0A0B4F4Q3-F1
#
_cell.length_a   1.000
_cell.length_b   1.000
_cell.length_c   1.000
_cell.angle_alpha   90.00
_cell.angle_beta   90.00
_cell.angle_gamma   90.00
#
_symmetry.space_group_name_H-M   'P 1'
#
loop_
_entity.id
_entity.type
_entity.pdbx_description
1 polymer ?
#
loop_
_entity_poly.entity_id
_entity_poly.type
_entity_poly.pdbx_seq_one_letter_code
_entity_poly.pdbx_strand_id
1 'polypeptide(L)'
;MALSAPKVRAGVAVFVLASKNEDQENPRFLVGRRKGSHGAGTMALPGGHLEFGEETEECATRELLEETGLRVADIRFLTATNDYMPDDNKHYITLFHVCVRENDSDEPQLLEPDKCESWEWIAWKDLLGWIQTSQNTSAEDDSLKHKVFLPLINLVKQRPGVRPTDV
;
A
#
# COMPACT_ATOMS: atom_id res chain seq x y z
N MET A 1 14.28 -13.20 31.32
CA MET A 1 14.12 -13.63 29.92
C MET A 1 14.83 -12.61 29.05
N ALA A 2 15.67 -13.03 28.10
CA ALA A 2 16.27 -12.10 27.15
C ALA A 2 15.17 -11.58 26.20
N LEU A 3 15.08 -10.26 26.03
CA LEU A 3 14.26 -9.68 24.96
C LEU A 3 14.82 -10.19 23.62
N SER A 4 13.98 -10.83 22.80
CA SER A 4 14.40 -11.29 21.49
C SER A 4 14.80 -10.09 20.64
N ALA A 5 15.92 -10.18 19.91
CA ALA A 5 16.36 -9.14 18.99
C ALA A 5 15.24 -8.78 17.98
N PRO A 6 15.16 -7.50 17.54
CA PRO A 6 14.21 -7.09 16.52
C PRO A 6 14.41 -7.93 15.24
N LYS A 7 13.30 -8.34 14.62
CA LYS A 7 13.29 -9.18 13.43
C LYS A 7 12.74 -8.40 12.24
N VAL A 8 13.33 -8.66 11.07
CA VAL A 8 12.75 -8.25 9.78
C VAL A 8 11.46 -9.04 9.56
N ARG A 9 10.43 -8.36 9.08
CA ARG A 9 9.09 -8.91 8.82
C ARG A 9 8.79 -8.86 7.32
N ALA A 10 7.85 -9.66 6.86
CA ALA A 10 7.33 -9.60 5.49
C ALA A 10 5.90 -9.05 5.52
N GLY A 11 5.58 -8.14 4.59
CA GLY A 11 4.23 -7.67 4.35
C GLY A 11 3.91 -7.66 2.87
N VAL A 12 2.63 -7.72 2.54
CA VAL A 12 2.11 -7.62 1.17
C VAL A 12 1.31 -6.32 1.06
N ALA A 13 1.54 -5.56 -0.01
CA ALA A 13 0.80 -4.35 -0.33
C ALA A 13 0.29 -4.45 -1.76
N VAL A 14 -0.98 -4.11 -2.01
CA VAL A 14 -1.61 -4.44 -3.30
C VAL A 14 -2.12 -3.19 -4.03
N PHE A 15 -1.66 -3.01 -5.26
CA PHE A 15 -2.27 -2.10 -6.22
C PHE A 15 -3.52 -2.78 -6.80
N VAL A 16 -4.69 -2.45 -6.28
CA VAL A 16 -5.96 -2.80 -6.93
C VAL A 16 -6.23 -1.76 -8.00
N LEU A 17 -6.15 -2.13 -9.29
CA LEU A 17 -6.47 -1.23 -10.38
C LEU A 17 -7.98 -1.00 -10.45
N ALA A 18 -8.39 0.25 -10.67
CA ALA A 18 -9.81 0.61 -10.74
C ALA A 18 -10.53 -0.06 -11.92
N SER A 19 -9.82 -0.42 -12.99
CA SER A 19 -10.34 -1.23 -14.10
C SER A 19 -9.20 -1.97 -14.78
N LYS A 20 -9.52 -3.05 -15.50
CA LYS A 20 -8.58 -3.74 -16.40
C LYS A 20 -8.08 -2.88 -17.58
N ASN A 21 -8.78 -1.78 -17.87
CA ASN A 21 -8.46 -0.86 -18.98
C ASN A 21 -7.87 0.46 -18.48
N GLU A 22 -7.25 0.48 -17.31
CA GLU A 22 -6.57 1.67 -16.80
C GLU A 22 -5.43 2.14 -17.73
N ASP A 23 -5.15 3.43 -17.70
CA ASP A 23 -4.07 4.04 -18.47
C ASP A 23 -2.72 3.41 -18.08
N GLN A 24 -1.92 3.03 -19.08
CA GLN A 24 -0.64 2.35 -18.83
C GLN A 24 0.40 3.23 -18.14
N GLU A 25 0.35 4.55 -18.31
CA GLU A 25 1.29 5.50 -17.71
C GLU A 25 0.75 6.16 -16.45
N ASN A 26 -0.57 6.26 -16.31
CA ASN A 26 -1.24 6.92 -15.20
C ASN A 26 -2.46 6.13 -14.70
N PRO A 27 -2.28 4.86 -14.28
CA PRO A 27 -3.40 4.04 -13.84
C PRO A 27 -4.00 4.61 -12.55
N ARG A 28 -5.30 4.41 -12.37
CA ARG A 28 -5.98 4.62 -11.09
C ARG A 28 -6.00 3.36 -10.26
N PHE A 29 -5.79 3.51 -8.96
CA PHE A 29 -5.75 2.40 -8.01
C PHE A 29 -6.25 2.82 -6.63
N LEU A 30 -6.53 1.81 -5.80
CA LEU A 30 -7.08 1.99 -4.47
C LEU A 30 -6.00 2.37 -3.45
N VAL A 31 -6.28 3.40 -2.66
CA VAL A 31 -5.53 3.74 -1.44
C VAL A 31 -6.47 3.98 -0.27
N GLY A 32 -5.98 3.71 0.93
CA GLY A 32 -6.69 3.97 2.18
C GLY A 32 -5.93 4.91 3.11
N ARG A 33 -6.67 5.73 3.87
CA ARG A 33 -6.08 6.58 4.92
C ARG A 33 -5.99 5.80 6.24
N ARG A 34 -4.77 5.61 6.75
CA ARG A 34 -4.51 4.81 7.96
C ARG A 34 -4.93 5.53 9.24
N LYS A 35 -5.53 4.81 10.20
CA LYS A 35 -5.82 5.27 11.58
C LYS A 35 -4.90 4.70 12.66
N GLY A 36 -4.24 3.57 12.39
CA GLY A 36 -3.43 2.87 13.39
C GLY A 36 -2.20 3.65 13.86
N SER A 37 -1.66 3.28 15.04
CA SER A 37 -0.56 4.01 15.72
C SER A 37 0.73 4.18 14.92
N HIS A 38 0.90 3.44 13.81
CA HIS A 38 2.05 3.53 12.92
C HIS A 38 1.61 4.08 11.56
N GLY A 39 2.09 5.26 11.21
CA GLY A 39 1.70 5.96 9.99
C GLY A 39 0.25 6.45 10.00
N ALA A 40 -0.32 6.78 11.17
CA ALA A 40 -1.64 7.41 11.26
C ALA A 40 -1.72 8.65 10.35
N GLY A 41 -2.84 8.81 9.65
CA GLY A 41 -3.07 9.91 8.71
C GLY A 41 -2.35 9.78 7.37
N THR A 42 -1.56 8.72 7.15
CA THR A 42 -0.89 8.49 5.86
C THR A 42 -1.74 7.65 4.91
N MET A 43 -1.57 7.87 3.61
CA MET A 43 -2.15 7.08 2.53
C MET A 43 -1.31 5.82 2.30
N ALA A 44 -1.95 4.66 2.26
CA ALA A 44 -1.32 3.37 2.01
C ALA A 44 -2.16 2.52 1.04
N LEU A 45 -1.52 1.51 0.46
CA LEU A 45 -2.26 0.44 -0.23
C LEU A 45 -2.95 -0.46 0.80
N PRO A 46 -4.05 -1.14 0.42
CA PRO A 46 -4.53 -2.27 1.19
C PRO A 46 -3.46 -3.38 1.26
N GLY A 47 -3.52 -4.18 2.32
CA GLY A 47 -2.58 -5.25 2.56
C GLY A 47 -2.06 -5.30 3.99
N GLY A 48 -1.38 -6.40 4.32
CA GLY A 48 -0.96 -6.66 5.69
C GLY A 48 0.21 -7.61 5.78
N HIS A 49 0.26 -8.37 6.87
CA HIS A 49 1.37 -9.28 7.14
C HIS A 49 1.21 -10.58 6.38
N LEU A 50 2.31 -11.06 5.81
CA LEU A 50 2.35 -12.42 5.27
C LEU A 50 2.33 -13.41 6.43
N GLU A 51 1.35 -14.32 6.44
CA GLU A 51 1.24 -15.34 7.46
C GLU A 51 2.19 -16.52 7.23
N PHE A 52 2.43 -17.32 8.28
CA PHE A 52 3.34 -18.46 8.17
C PHE A 52 2.73 -19.54 7.27
N GLY A 53 3.42 -19.86 6.18
CA GLY A 53 2.99 -20.88 5.22
C GLY A 53 2.00 -20.38 4.16
N GLU A 54 1.72 -19.08 4.15
CA GLU A 54 0.83 -18.43 3.19
C GLU A 54 1.62 -18.03 1.92
N GLU A 55 1.05 -18.27 0.73
CA GLU A 55 1.58 -17.72 -0.52
C GLU A 55 1.29 -16.22 -0.63
N THR A 56 2.11 -15.49 -1.36
CA THR A 56 2.00 -14.02 -1.36
C THR A 56 0.71 -13.50 -2.01
N GLU A 57 0.21 -14.23 -3.00
CA GLU A 57 -1.05 -13.99 -3.70
C GLU A 57 -2.26 -14.36 -2.84
N GLU A 58 -2.13 -15.37 -1.97
CA GLU A 58 -3.15 -15.73 -0.97
C GLU A 58 -3.28 -14.61 0.07
N CYS A 59 -2.15 -14.10 0.58
CA CYS A 59 -2.11 -12.95 1.48
C CYS A 59 -2.78 -11.72 0.84
N ALA A 60 -2.42 -11.40 -0.41
CA ALA A 60 -3.05 -10.30 -1.15
C ALA A 60 -4.57 -10.48 -1.24
N THR A 61 -5.05 -11.67 -1.59
CA THR A 61 -6.49 -11.97 -1.70
C THR A 61 -7.21 -11.83 -0.36
N ARG A 62 -6.63 -12.41 0.71
CA ARG A 62 -7.19 -12.38 2.06
C ARG A 62 -7.32 -10.95 2.56
N GLU A 63 -6.23 -10.19 2.56
CA GLU A 63 -6.21 -8.81 3.07
C GLU A 63 -7.18 -7.92 2.29
N LEU A 64 -7.23 -8.05 0.97
CA LEU A 64 -8.18 -7.27 0.16
C LEU A 64 -9.64 -7.58 0.53
N LEU A 65 -9.97 -8.85 0.72
CA LEU A 65 -11.31 -9.25 1.14
C LEU A 65 -11.63 -8.75 2.56
N GLU A 66 -10.70 -8.89 3.50
CA GLU A 66 -10.87 -8.48 4.90
C GLU A 66 -11.00 -6.96 5.07
N GLU A 67 -10.17 -6.18 4.37
CA GLU A 67 -10.10 -4.74 4.55
C GLU A 67 -11.13 -3.98 3.69
N THR A 68 -11.41 -4.48 2.49
CA THR A 68 -12.17 -3.75 1.46
C THR A 68 -13.44 -4.46 0.99
N GLY A 69 -13.56 -5.77 1.23
CA GLY A 69 -14.65 -6.59 0.69
C GLY A 69 -14.55 -6.87 -0.82
N LEU A 70 -13.52 -6.36 -1.50
CA LEU A 70 -13.34 -6.55 -2.93
C LEU A 70 -12.89 -7.97 -3.24
N ARG A 71 -13.51 -8.56 -4.28
CA ARG A 71 -12.99 -9.75 -4.94
C ARG A 71 -12.13 -9.33 -6.13
N VAL A 72 -10.98 -9.96 -6.26
CA VAL A 72 -9.97 -9.59 -7.25
C VAL A 72 -9.49 -10.79 -8.04
N ALA A 73 -8.96 -10.51 -9.22
CA ALA A 73 -8.37 -11.46 -10.14
C ALA A 73 -7.00 -10.97 -10.63
N ASP A 74 -6.28 -11.85 -11.33
CA ASP A 74 -4.99 -11.57 -11.97
C ASP A 74 -3.96 -10.94 -11.04
N ILE A 75 -3.88 -11.47 -9.80
CA ILE A 75 -2.87 -11.05 -8.83
C ILE A 75 -1.49 -11.42 -9.37
N ARG A 76 -0.63 -10.42 -9.51
CA ARG A 76 0.72 -10.56 -10.04
C ARG A 76 1.72 -9.81 -9.18
N PHE A 77 2.86 -10.44 -8.93
CA PHE A 77 3.97 -9.79 -8.25
C PHE A 77 4.56 -8.66 -9.10
N LEU A 78 4.71 -7.47 -8.51
CA LEU A 78 5.33 -6.30 -9.15
C LEU A 78 6.80 -6.16 -8.73
N THR A 79 7.05 -5.98 -7.44
CA THR A 79 8.40 -5.73 -6.91
C THR A 79 8.43 -5.85 -5.38
N ALA A 80 9.59 -5.60 -4.78
CA ALA A 80 9.76 -5.55 -3.34
C ALA A 80 10.62 -4.37 -2.88
N THR A 81 10.37 -3.86 -1.69
CA THR A 81 11.16 -2.81 -1.02
C THR A 81 11.71 -3.28 0.32
N ASN A 82 12.76 -2.60 0.76
CA ASN A 82 13.30 -2.70 2.11
C ASN A 82 12.91 -1.46 2.93
N ASP A 83 12.03 -1.63 3.92
CA ASP A 83 11.39 -0.55 4.67
C ASP A 83 11.85 -0.56 6.13
N TYR A 84 12.90 0.22 6.41
CA TYR A 84 13.44 0.40 7.75
C TYR A 84 12.83 1.64 8.41
N MET A 85 12.14 1.44 9.54
CA MET A 85 11.42 2.45 10.32
C MET A 85 12.02 2.49 11.74
N PRO A 86 13.15 3.18 11.95
CA PRO A 86 13.87 3.16 13.23
C PRO A 86 13.04 3.75 14.38
N ASP A 87 12.29 4.81 14.13
CA ASP A 87 11.46 5.49 15.16
C ASP A 87 10.36 4.58 15.70
N ASP A 88 9.91 3.63 14.88
CA ASP A 88 8.90 2.63 15.20
C ASP A 88 9.50 1.28 15.65
N ASN A 89 10.83 1.15 15.65
CA ASN A 89 11.56 -0.11 15.83
C ASN A 89 11.02 -1.25 14.93
N LYS A 90 10.75 -0.91 13.66
CA LYS A 90 10.17 -1.80 12.66
C LYS A 90 11.06 -1.91 11.44
N HIS A 91 11.08 -3.11 10.85
CA HIS A 91 11.77 -3.37 9.59
C HIS A 91 10.96 -4.38 8.79
N TYR A 92 10.47 -3.95 7.63
CA TYR A 92 9.70 -4.77 6.71
C TYR A 92 10.43 -4.97 5.39
N ILE A 93 10.29 -6.15 4.81
CA ILE A 93 10.31 -6.34 3.37
C ILE A 93 8.85 -6.24 2.91
N THR A 94 8.53 -5.28 2.06
CA THR A 94 7.17 -5.13 1.51
C THR A 94 7.16 -5.67 0.10
N LEU A 95 6.31 -6.65 -0.16
CA LEU A 95 6.07 -7.26 -1.46
C LEU A 95 4.87 -6.57 -2.10
N PHE A 96 5.09 -5.91 -3.23
CA PHE A 96 4.04 -5.24 -3.98
C PHE A 96 3.44 -6.18 -5.00
N HIS A 97 2.13 -6.32 -4.94
CA HIS A 97 1.33 -7.02 -5.95
C HIS A 97 0.43 -6.03 -6.68
N VAL A 98 -0.04 -6.45 -7.84
CA VAL A 98 -1.03 -5.73 -8.65
C VAL A 98 -2.14 -6.71 -8.98
N CYS A 99 -3.39 -6.24 -8.95
CA CYS A 99 -4.55 -7.02 -9.36
C CYS A 99 -5.62 -6.13 -9.98
N VAL A 100 -6.65 -6.75 -10.54
CA VAL A 100 -7.85 -6.07 -11.03
C VAL A 100 -9.06 -6.55 -10.23
N ARG A 101 -10.08 -5.70 -10.10
CA ARG A 101 -11.38 -6.11 -9.55
C ARG A 101 -12.00 -7.16 -10.47
N GLU A 102 -12.65 -8.19 -9.90
CA GLU A 102 -13.45 -9.13 -10.70
C GLU A 102 -14.62 -8.41 -11.40
N ASN A 103 -15.14 -7.37 -10.75
CA ASN A 103 -16.23 -6.54 -11.27
C ASN A 103 -15.96 -5.05 -11.03
N ASP A 104 -15.91 -4.27 -12.11
CA ASP A 104 -15.66 -2.82 -12.08
C ASP A 104 -16.75 -2.02 -11.34
N SER A 105 -17.92 -2.61 -11.05
CA SER A 105 -18.97 -1.96 -10.24
C SER A 105 -18.83 -2.18 -8.72
N ASP A 106 -17.94 -3.06 -8.28
CA ASP A 106 -17.79 -3.38 -6.85
C ASP A 106 -16.97 -2.28 -6.17
N GLU A 107 -17.57 -1.54 -5.24
CA GLU A 107 -16.89 -0.48 -4.51
C GLU A 107 -16.28 -0.98 -3.19
N PRO A 108 -15.12 -0.43 -2.77
CA PRO A 108 -14.47 -0.81 -1.54
C PRO A 108 -15.32 -0.39 -0.33
N GLN A 109 -15.43 -1.29 0.64
CA GLN A 109 -16.14 -1.08 1.89
C GLN A 109 -15.14 -0.84 3.02
N LEU A 110 -15.51 0.00 3.98
CA LEU A 110 -14.69 0.23 5.17
C LEU A 110 -14.97 -0.87 6.21
N LEU A 111 -14.38 -2.06 6.03
CA LEU A 111 -14.63 -3.21 6.89
C LEU A 111 -13.85 -3.17 8.20
N GLU A 112 -12.72 -2.44 8.23
CA GLU A 112 -11.90 -2.23 9.42
C GLU A 112 -11.83 -0.74 9.81
N PRO A 113 -12.93 -0.15 10.31
CA PRO A 113 -13.03 1.29 10.58
C PRO A 113 -12.09 1.81 11.66
N ASP A 114 -11.51 0.92 12.47
CA ASP A 114 -10.51 1.24 13.49
C ASP A 114 -9.09 1.33 12.90
N LYS A 115 -8.84 0.71 11.74
CA LYS A 115 -7.54 0.72 11.07
C LYS A 115 -7.48 1.67 9.87
N CYS A 116 -8.61 1.91 9.22
CA CYS A 116 -8.74 2.76 8.04
C CYS A 116 -9.84 3.82 8.23
N GLU A 117 -9.66 5.00 7.65
CA GLU A 117 -10.63 6.10 7.69
C GLU A 117 -11.50 6.14 6.44
N SER A 118 -10.89 5.97 5.28
CA SER A 118 -11.52 6.09 3.98
C SER A 118 -10.73 5.31 2.94
N TRP A 119 -11.44 4.90 1.89
CA TRP A 119 -10.90 4.34 0.66
C TRP A 119 -11.10 5.34 -0.48
N GLU A 120 -10.07 5.54 -1.30
CA GLU A 120 -10.08 6.52 -2.40
C GLU A 120 -9.38 5.92 -3.63
N TRP A 121 -9.99 6.12 -4.81
CA TRP A 121 -9.36 5.81 -6.10
C TRP A 121 -8.54 7.02 -6.55
N ILE A 122 -7.23 6.85 -6.72
CA ILE A 122 -6.30 7.94 -7.07
C ILE A 122 -5.51 7.58 -8.32
N ALA A 123 -5.02 8.58 -9.06
CA ALA A 123 -4.12 8.33 -10.18
C ALA A 123 -2.66 8.19 -9.72
N TRP A 124 -1.85 7.43 -10.46
CA TRP A 124 -0.41 7.27 -10.20
C TRP A 124 0.35 8.59 -10.12
N LYS A 125 0.04 9.53 -11.02
CA LYS A 125 0.65 10.87 -11.01
C LYS A 125 0.28 11.69 -9.77
N ASP A 126 -0.90 11.46 -9.17
CA ASP A 126 -1.28 12.12 -7.92
C ASP A 126 -0.39 11.64 -6.77
N LEU A 127 -0.20 10.31 -6.65
CA LEU A 127 0.71 9.74 -5.65
C LEU A 127 2.14 10.26 -5.80
N LEU A 128 2.67 10.30 -7.04
CA LEU A 128 4.00 10.86 -7.32
C LEU A 128 4.09 12.33 -6.88
N GLY A 129 3.04 13.12 -7.16
CA GLY A 129 2.93 14.50 -6.68
C GLY A 129 2.99 14.59 -5.15
N TRP A 130 2.21 13.75 -4.45
CA TRP A 130 2.18 13.75 -2.98
C TRP A 130 3.53 13.37 -2.37
N ILE A 131 4.23 12.38 -2.94
CA ILE A 131 5.58 12.00 -2.51
C ILE A 131 6.54 13.17 -2.71
N GLN A 132 6.51 13.84 -3.87
CA GLN A 132 7.39 14.97 -4.16
C GLN A 132 7.14 16.16 -3.23
N THR A 133 5.88 16.48 -2.93
CA THR A 133 5.53 17.52 -1.96
C THR A 133 6.03 17.16 -0.56
N SER A 134 5.84 15.91 -0.13
CA SER A 134 6.27 15.45 1.20
C SER A 134 7.79 15.52 1.41
N GLN A 135 8.59 15.43 0.36
CA GLN A 135 10.06 15.58 0.43
C GLN A 135 10.52 17.05 0.48
N ASN A 136 9.69 17.99 0.00
CA ASN A 136 10.03 19.40 -0.12
C ASN A 136 9.55 20.24 1.07
N THR A 137 8.71 19.68 1.93
CA THR A 137 8.17 20.35 3.12
C THR A 137 8.90 19.87 4.38
N SER A 138 9.21 20.77 5.31
CA SER A 138 9.78 20.41 6.60
C SER A 138 8.84 19.49 7.40
N ALA A 139 9.39 18.53 8.14
CA ALA A 139 8.68 17.46 8.85
C ALA A 139 7.59 17.91 9.84
N GLU A 140 7.49 19.21 10.14
CA GLU A 140 6.54 19.80 11.09
C GLU A 140 5.31 20.45 10.43
N ASP A 141 5.22 20.46 9.10
CA ASP A 141 4.05 21.05 8.41
C ASP A 141 2.89 20.05 8.36
N ASP A 142 2.03 20.14 9.37
CA ASP A 142 0.81 19.33 9.49
C ASP A 142 -0.28 19.72 8.46
N SER A 143 -0.03 20.72 7.60
CA SER A 143 -0.96 21.15 6.55
C SER A 143 -0.95 20.24 5.31
N LEU A 144 -0.03 19.28 5.22
CA LEU A 144 0.01 18.31 4.13
C LEU A 144 -1.24 17.43 4.13
N LYS A 145 -2.16 17.73 3.21
CA LYS A 145 -3.45 17.03 3.04
C LYS A 145 -3.29 15.51 2.79
N HIS A 146 -2.17 15.09 2.21
CA HIS A 146 -1.90 13.70 1.81
C HIS A 146 -0.47 13.29 2.18
N LYS A 147 -0.24 12.88 3.44
CA LYS A 147 1.02 12.22 3.84
C LYS A 147 1.03 10.80 3.26
N VAL A 148 2.16 10.31 2.76
CA VAL A 148 2.26 8.99 2.12
C VAL A 148 3.00 8.01 3.04
N PHE A 149 2.50 6.79 3.15
CA PHE A 149 3.11 5.77 4.00
C PHE A 149 4.47 5.34 3.43
N LEU A 150 5.45 5.08 4.32
CA LEU A 150 6.85 4.89 3.93
C LEU A 150 7.08 3.83 2.83
N PRO A 151 6.42 2.66 2.80
CA PRO A 151 6.60 1.68 1.73
C PRO A 151 6.33 2.25 0.33
N LEU A 152 5.33 3.12 0.16
CA LEU A 152 5.06 3.77 -1.14
C LEU A 152 6.13 4.80 -1.51
N ILE A 153 6.66 5.54 -0.53
CA ILE A 153 7.81 6.44 -0.74
C ILE A 153 9.03 5.63 -1.19
N ASN A 154 9.30 4.52 -0.48
CA ASN A 154 10.41 3.64 -0.76
C ASN A 154 10.26 2.89 -2.08
N LEU A 155 9.03 2.59 -2.52
CA LEU A 155 8.77 2.02 -3.84
C LEU A 155 9.36 2.91 -4.94
N VAL A 156 8.99 4.20 -4.96
CA VAL A 156 9.49 5.15 -5.97
C VAL A 156 11.00 5.37 -5.85
N LYS A 157 11.53 5.41 -4.62
CA LYS A 157 12.96 5.63 -4.36
C LYS A 157 13.84 4.43 -4.76
N GLN A 158 13.41 3.21 -4.40
CA GLN A 158 14.20 1.98 -4.58
C GLN A 158 13.94 1.32 -5.94
N ARG A 159 12.84 1.66 -6.61
CA ARG A 159 12.46 1.19 -7.95
C ARG A 159 12.12 2.39 -8.85
N PRO A 160 13.11 3.21 -9.23
CA PRO A 160 12.84 4.36 -10.10
C PRO A 160 12.18 3.93 -11.41
N GLY A 161 11.09 4.60 -11.79
CA GLY A 161 10.35 4.32 -13.01
C GLY A 161 9.32 3.20 -12.92
N VAL A 162 9.19 2.52 -11.78
CA VAL A 162 8.13 1.51 -11.58
C VAL A 162 6.75 2.12 -11.74
N ARG A 163 5.84 1.38 -12.36
CA ARG A 163 4.42 1.68 -12.45
C ARG A 163 3.60 0.46 -12.03
N PRO A 164 2.39 0.65 -11.47
CA PRO A 164 1.49 -0.45 -11.16
C PRO A 164 1.14 -1.34 -12.37
N THR A 165 1.31 -0.85 -13.58
CA THR A 165 0.98 -1.51 -14.85
C THR A 165 2.15 -2.29 -15.47
N ASP A 166 3.34 -2.31 -14.86
CA ASP A 166 4.54 -2.94 -15.43
C ASP A 166 4.60 -4.49 -15.26
N VAL A 167 3.46 -5.14 -15.02
CA VAL A 167 3.32 -6.60 -14.81
C VAL A 167 2.57 -7.29 -15.94
#